data_AF-A0A8T4Y679-F1
#
_entry.id   AF-A0A8T4Y679-F1
#
_cell.length_a   1.000
_cell.length_b   1.000
_cell.length_c   1.000
_cell.angle_alpha   90.00
_cell.angle_beta   90.00
_cell.angle_gamma   90.00
#
_symmetry.space_group_name_H-M   'P 1'
#
loop_
_entity.id
_entity.type
_entity.pdbx_description
1 polymer ?
#
loop_
_entity_poly.entity_id
_entity_poly.type
_entity_poly.pdbx_seq_one_letter_code
_entity_poly.pdbx_strand_id
1 'polypeptide(L)'
;MQCEICSRKSESRFCEFHEAAYKNLVKNFESWRKSMNVTWADYLMQIKNNEFSGIWVKEVAQHLLASSYEHEPMNRETEVHKV
;
A
#
# COMPACT_ATOMS: atom_id res chain seq x y z
N MET A 1 -7.10 -6.27 -19.78
CA MET A 1 -6.01 -6.55 -18.80
C MET A 1 -6.62 -7.22 -17.57
N GLN A 2 -5.81 -7.53 -16.55
CA GLN A 2 -6.29 -8.11 -15.29
C GLN A 2 -5.85 -7.22 -14.13
N CYS A 3 -6.70 -7.09 -13.11
CA CYS A 3 -6.36 -6.38 -11.88
C CYS A 3 -5.16 -7.02 -11.20
N GLU A 4 -4.15 -6.22 -10.86
CA GLU A 4 -2.94 -6.69 -10.17
C GLU A 4 -3.23 -7.36 -8.81
N ILE A 5 -4.36 -7.05 -8.17
CA ILE A 5 -4.69 -7.52 -6.82
C ILE A 5 -5.58 -8.77 -6.83
N CYS A 6 -6.60 -8.82 -7.70
CA CYS A 6 -7.62 -9.89 -7.67
C CYS A 6 -7.86 -10.59 -9.01
N SER A 7 -7.06 -10.31 -10.03
CA SER A 7 -7.14 -10.91 -11.38
C SER A 7 -8.46 -10.70 -12.14
N ARG A 8 -9.43 -9.96 -11.58
CA ARG A 8 -10.66 -9.55 -12.29
C ARG A 8 -10.31 -8.77 -13.56
N LYS A 9 -11.17 -8.85 -14.58
CA LYS A 9 -11.01 -8.08 -15.81
C LYS A 9 -10.88 -6.59 -15.47
N SER A 10 -9.88 -5.94 -16.05
CA SER A 10 -9.69 -4.51 -15.95
C SER A 10 -9.27 -3.90 -17.29
N GLU A 11 -9.65 -2.63 -17.46
CA GLU A 11 -9.21 -1.73 -18.52
C GLU A 11 -7.96 -0.93 -18.11
N SER A 12 -7.53 -1.03 -16.85
CA SER A 12 -6.36 -0.36 -16.27
C SER A 12 -5.56 -1.29 -15.33
N ARG A 13 -4.71 -0.71 -14.48
CA ARG A 13 -3.93 -1.39 -13.44
C ARG A 13 -4.80 -2.18 -12.44
N PHE A 14 -5.93 -1.61 -12.05
CA PHE A 14 -6.83 -2.15 -11.02
C PHE A 14 -8.23 -2.35 -11.59
N CYS A 15 -9.00 -3.33 -11.10
CA CYS A 15 -10.43 -3.41 -11.44
C CYS A 15 -11.19 -2.21 -10.88
N GLU A 16 -12.44 -1.99 -11.31
CA GLU A 16 -13.24 -0.81 -10.91
C GLU A 16 -13.29 -0.58 -9.39
N PHE A 17 -13.36 -1.65 -8.60
CA PHE A 17 -13.42 -1.58 -7.13
C PHE A 17 -12.08 -1.17 -6.51
N HIS A 18 -10.99 -1.80 -6.95
CA HIS A 18 -9.64 -1.46 -6.48
C HIS A 18 -9.19 -0.09 -6.97
N GLU A 19 -9.60 0.32 -8.16
CA GLU A 19 -9.34 1.67 -8.70
C GLU A 19 -10.07 2.75 -7.88
N ALA A 20 -11.35 2.52 -7.55
CA ALA A 20 -12.10 3.42 -6.68
C ALA A 20 -11.48 3.50 -5.27
N ALA A 21 -11.05 2.37 -4.72
CA ALA A 21 -10.36 2.31 -3.44
C ALA A 21 -9.02 3.06 -3.45
N TYR A 22 -8.22 2.89 -4.51
CA TYR A 22 -6.96 3.60 -4.72
C TYR A 22 -7.16 5.12 -4.77
N LYS A 23 -8.13 5.59 -5.56
CA LYS A 23 -8.46 7.02 -5.64
C LYS A 23 -8.88 7.59 -4.28
N ASN A 24 -9.66 6.82 -3.51
CA ASN A 24 -10.06 7.20 -2.16
C ASN A 24 -8.87 7.26 -1.19
N LEU A 25 -7.91 6.32 -1.27
CA LEU A 25 -6.67 6.37 -0.46
C LEU A 25 -5.88 7.65 -0.74
N VAL A 26 -5.58 7.90 -2.02
CA VAL A 26 -4.77 9.06 -2.43
C VAL A 26 -5.46 10.36 -2.02
N LYS A 27 -6.78 10.46 -2.22
CA LYS A 27 -7.55 11.64 -1.82
C LYS A 27 -7.52 11.90 -0.32
N ASN A 28 -7.66 10.86 0.51
CA ASN A 28 -7.72 11.01 1.97
C ASN A 28 -6.35 11.25 2.61
N PHE A 29 -5.28 10.76 2.00
CA PHE A 29 -3.93 10.96 2.50
C PHE A 29 -3.55 12.43 2.63
N GLU A 30 -3.95 13.29 1.70
CA GLU A 30 -3.69 14.72 1.78
C GLU A 30 -4.24 15.34 3.07
N SER A 31 -5.44 14.93 3.50
CA SER A 31 -6.04 15.38 4.76
C SER A 31 -5.26 14.85 5.97
N TRP A 32 -4.88 13.57 5.96
CA TRP A 32 -4.11 12.96 7.04
C TRP A 32 -2.71 13.56 7.17
N ARG A 33 -2.03 13.79 6.05
CA ARG A 33 -0.70 14.40 6.01
C ARG A 33 -0.73 15.80 6.63
N LYS A 34 -1.74 16.61 6.27
CA LYS A 34 -1.91 17.97 6.81
C LYS A 34 -2.22 17.97 8.31
N SER A 35 -2.98 17.00 8.80
CA SER A 35 -3.41 16.95 10.20
C SER A 35 -2.44 16.23 11.14
N MET A 36 -1.69 15.24 10.65
CA MET A 36 -0.93 14.32 11.50
C MET A 36 0.56 14.20 11.13
N ASN A 37 1.01 14.89 10.06
CA ASN A 37 2.40 14.81 9.57
C ASN A 37 2.91 13.37 9.35
N VAL A 38 2.04 12.49 8.84
CA VAL A 38 2.36 11.09 8.56
C VAL A 38 2.98 10.90 7.18
N THR A 39 3.84 9.89 7.03
CA THR A 39 4.31 9.47 5.71
C THR A 39 3.26 8.65 4.96
N TRP A 40 3.47 8.43 3.66
CA TRP A 40 2.60 7.56 2.86
C TRP A 40 2.59 6.12 3.40
N ALA A 41 3.75 5.58 3.77
CA ALA A 41 3.86 4.23 4.32
C ALA A 41 3.13 4.10 5.66
N ASP A 42 3.28 5.08 6.57
CA ASP A 42 2.57 5.10 7.85
C ASP A 42 1.05 5.11 7.66
N TYR A 43 0.58 5.95 6.73
CA TYR A 43 -0.84 6.04 6.38
C TYR A 43 -1.37 4.69 5.88
N LEU A 44 -0.68 4.06 4.92
CA LEU A 44 -1.09 2.75 4.40
C LEU A 44 -1.07 1.66 5.47
N MET A 45 -0.08 1.67 6.36
CA MET A 45 -0.01 0.74 7.50
C MET A 45 -1.19 0.91 8.45
N GLN A 46 -1.58 2.15 8.75
CA GLN A 46 -2.76 2.42 9.58
C GLN A 46 -4.06 1.95 8.90
N ILE A 47 -4.22 2.19 7.60
CA ILE A 47 -5.41 1.73 6.87
C ILE A 47 -5.48 0.19 6.81
N LYS A 48 -4.36 -0.47 6.50
CA LYS A 48 -4.26 -1.93 6.44
C LYS A 48 -4.68 -2.57 7.76
N ASN A 49 -4.24 -2.01 8.88
CA ASN A 49 -4.44 -2.56 10.23
C ASN A 49 -5.75 -2.12 10.91
N ASN A 50 -6.48 -1.15 10.35
CA ASN A 50 -7.71 -0.64 10.92
C ASN A 50 -8.89 -1.57 10.61
N GLU A 51 -9.46 -2.24 11.61
CA GLU A 51 -10.58 -3.18 11.46
C GLU A 51 -11.81 -2.56 10.75
N PHE A 52 -12.06 -1.26 10.92
CA PHE A 52 -13.18 -0.53 10.33
C PHE A 52 -12.95 -0.11 8.86
N SER A 53 -11.74 -0.28 8.33
CA SER A 53 -11.47 0.01 6.92
C SER A 53 -12.04 -1.08 6.01
N GLY A 54 -12.65 -0.65 4.90
CA GLY A 54 -13.24 -1.54 3.90
C GLY A 54 -12.19 -2.44 3.23
N ILE A 55 -12.59 -3.67 2.89
CA ILE A 55 -11.69 -4.71 2.35
C ILE A 55 -10.92 -4.25 1.11
N TRP A 56 -11.59 -3.59 0.17
CA TRP A 56 -10.96 -3.09 -1.07
C TRP A 56 -9.81 -2.11 -0.78
N VAL A 57 -9.99 -1.23 0.20
CA VAL A 57 -8.99 -0.23 0.59
C VAL A 57 -7.81 -0.90 1.30
N LYS A 58 -8.08 -1.89 2.17
CA LYS A 58 -7.03 -2.68 2.83
C LYS A 58 -6.17 -3.43 1.83
N GLU A 59 -6.79 -4.07 0.84
CA GLU A 59 -6.08 -4.82 -0.20
C GLU A 59 -5.20 -3.89 -1.05
N VAL A 60 -5.69 -2.71 -1.45
CA VAL A 60 -4.85 -1.71 -2.14
C VAL A 60 -3.70 -1.24 -1.25
N ALA A 61 -3.95 -0.94 0.02
CA ALA A 61 -2.90 -0.50 0.94
C ALA A 61 -1.81 -1.57 1.10
N GLN A 62 -2.20 -2.84 1.22
CA GLN A 62 -1.27 -3.96 1.29
C GLN A 62 -0.46 -4.11 0.00
N HIS A 63 -1.10 -4.01 -1.17
CA HIS A 63 -0.43 -4.10 -2.47
C HIS A 63 0.60 -2.99 -2.66
N LEU A 64 0.23 -1.75 -2.33
CA LEU A 64 1.11 -0.59 -2.43
C LEU A 64 2.32 -0.69 -1.50
N LEU A 65 2.10 -1.14 -0.25
CA LEU A 65 3.17 -1.39 0.70
C LEU A 65 4.14 -2.43 0.13
N ALA A 66 3.65 -3.57 -0.36
CA ALA A 66 4.50 -4.59 -0.97
C ALA A 66 5.30 -4.03 -2.16
N SER A 67 4.67 -3.24 -3.04
CA SER A 67 5.35 -2.64 -4.19
C SER A 67 6.42 -1.60 -3.82
N SER A 68 6.32 -0.94 -2.65
CA SER A 68 7.36 -0.02 -2.17
C SER A 68 8.57 -0.74 -1.57
N TYR A 69 8.43 -1.98 -1.10
CA TYR A 69 9.54 -2.75 -0.53
C TYR A 69 10.40 -3.46 -1.58
N GLU A 70 9.90 -3.66 -2.80
CA GLU A 70 10.66 -4.28 -3.91
C GLU A 70 11.77 -3.36 -4.49
N HIS A 71 11.86 -2.11 -4.02
CA HIS A 71 12.91 -1.15 -4.40
C HIS A 71 13.93 -0.86 -3.29
N GLU A 72 13.80 -1.47 -2.11
CA GLU A 72 14.77 -1.32 -1.02
C GLU A 72 15.77 -2.48 -1.12
N PRO A 73 17.07 -2.24 -1.44
CA PRO A 73 18.04 -3.30 -1.39
C PRO A 73 18.14 -3.81 0.05
N MET A 74 17.86 -5.11 0.26
CA MET A 74 18.19 -5.81 1.50
C MET A 74 19.70 -5.80 1.70
N ASN A 75 20.26 -4.72 2.23
CA ASN A 75 21.61 -4.75 2.78
C ASN A 75 21.52 -5.24 4.23
N ARG A 76 21.41 -6.56 4.38
CA ARG A 76 21.67 -7.24 5.66
C ARG A 76 23.16 -7.56 5.75
N GLU A 77 23.97 -6.54 5.97
CA GLU A 77 25.31 -6.75 6.54
C GLU A 77 25.14 -6.75 8.07
N THR A 78 25.10 -7.95 8.65
CA THR A 78 25.53 -8.12 10.03
C THR A 78 26.70 -9.07 10.01
N GLU A 79 27.87 -8.45 10.05
CA GLU A 79 29.17 -9.04 10.33
C GLU A 79 29.06 -9.86 11.63
N VAL A 80 29.18 -11.18 11.53
CA VAL A 80 29.40 -12.06 12.68
C VAL A 80 30.65 -12.90 12.39
N HIS A 81 31.76 -12.41 12.91
CA HIS A 81 32.90 -13.16 13.45
C HIS A 81 33.30 -14.46 12.73
N LYS A 82 34.45 -14.41 12.04
CA LYS A 82 35.45 -15.48 12.12
C LYS A 82 36.83 -14.86 12.32
N VAL A 83 37.29 -15.02 13.58
CA VAL A 83 38.67 -15.21 14.07
C VAL A 83 39.84 -14.84 13.16
#